data_AF-A0A4R6DRC4-F1
#
_entry.id   AF-A0A4R6DRC4-F1
#
_cell.length_a   1.000
_cell.length_b   1.000
_cell.length_c   1.000
_cell.angle_alpha   90.00
_cell.angle_beta   90.00
_cell.angle_gamma   90.00
#
_symmetry.space_group_name_H-M   'P 1'
#
loop_
_entity.id
_entity.type
_entity.pdbx_description
1 polymer ?
#
loop_
_entity_poly.entity_id
_entity_poly.type
_entity_poly.pdbx_seq_one_letter_code
_entity_poly.pdbx_strand_id
1 'polypeptide(L)'
;MTENAQPVFSIEKIYVKDLSLEVPNAPQVFLERETPQINVQLRTEGKGINDGLFEIVLTVTVSAELPESKTVFLVEVAQAGVFQIRNIPQEDLEPVMMVGCPNILFPYAREAVSDAITRAGFQPVVLAPVNFDALYQQQREQAAAQPGEVPVQ
;
A
#
# COMPACT_ATOMS: atom_id res chain seq x y z
N MET A 1 17.51 37.02 11.27
CA MET A 1 16.34 36.44 11.96
C MET A 1 15.92 35.24 11.14
N THR A 2 16.25 34.04 11.58
CA THR A 2 15.75 32.81 10.94
C THR A 2 14.33 32.61 11.47
N GLU A 3 13.31 32.86 10.64
CA GLU A 3 11.94 32.48 10.97
C GLU A 3 11.91 30.98 11.25
N ASN A 4 11.61 30.60 12.50
CA ASN A 4 11.26 29.24 12.88
C ASN A 4 9.91 28.92 12.22
N ALA A 5 9.95 28.56 10.94
CA ALA A 5 8.77 28.11 10.23
C ALA A 5 8.29 26.80 10.89
N GLN A 6 7.07 26.82 11.44
CA GLN A 6 6.53 25.65 12.15
C GLN A 6 6.35 24.47 11.18
N PRO A 7 6.62 23.22 11.62
CA PRO A 7 6.30 22.03 10.84
C PRO A 7 4.82 22.00 10.45
N VAL A 8 4.54 21.78 9.17
CA VAL A 8 3.18 21.63 8.64
C VAL A 8 3.02 20.22 8.12
N PHE A 9 1.98 19.54 8.60
CA PHE A 9 1.50 18.28 8.08
C PHE A 9 -0.03 18.35 7.94
N SER A 10 -0.55 18.31 6.73
CA SER A 10 -1.99 18.25 6.46
C SER A 10 -2.33 17.24 5.37
N ILE A 11 -3.55 16.73 5.41
CA ILE A 11 -4.12 15.85 4.40
C ILE A 11 -4.96 16.74 3.46
N GLU A 12 -4.56 16.84 2.20
CA GLU A 12 -5.30 17.60 1.19
C GLU A 12 -6.38 16.74 0.54
N LYS A 13 -6.05 15.48 0.25
CA LYS A 13 -6.97 14.55 -0.40
C LYS A 13 -6.61 13.11 -0.07
N ILE A 14 -7.63 12.25 0.01
CA ILE A 14 -7.50 10.79 0.00
C ILE A 14 -8.42 10.27 -1.10
N TYR A 15 -7.93 9.37 -1.95
CA TYR A 15 -8.68 8.79 -3.06
C TYR A 15 -8.12 7.43 -3.48
N VAL A 16 -8.96 6.58 -4.07
CA VAL A 16 -8.52 5.37 -4.74
C VAL A 16 -7.96 5.77 -6.11
N LYS A 17 -6.68 5.48 -6.35
CA LYS A 17 -5.99 5.82 -7.60
C LYS A 17 -6.15 4.71 -8.64
N ASP A 18 -6.13 3.48 -8.18
CA ASP A 18 -6.34 2.28 -9.00
C ASP A 18 -7.04 1.20 -8.16
N LEU A 19 -7.91 0.43 -8.80
CA LEU A 19 -8.57 -0.72 -8.20
C LEU A 19 -8.79 -1.77 -9.27
N SER A 20 -8.20 -2.94 -9.07
CA SER A 20 -8.39 -4.12 -9.90
C SER A 20 -9.01 -5.26 -9.09
N LEU A 21 -9.92 -5.99 -9.73
CA LEU A 21 -10.53 -7.21 -9.22
C LEU A 21 -10.62 -8.22 -10.36
N GLU A 22 -10.02 -9.38 -10.17
CA GLU A 22 -10.02 -10.46 -11.13
C GLU A 22 -10.49 -11.76 -10.47
N VAL A 23 -11.35 -12.51 -11.17
CA VAL A 23 -11.82 -13.85 -10.77
C VAL A 23 -11.59 -14.80 -11.95
N PRO A 24 -10.34 -15.23 -12.21
CA PRO A 24 -9.96 -15.82 -13.50
C PRO A 24 -10.73 -17.10 -13.85
N ASN A 25 -11.12 -17.86 -12.82
CA ASN A 25 -11.77 -19.16 -12.95
C ASN A 25 -13.28 -19.10 -12.71
N ALA A 26 -13.89 -17.93 -12.84
CA ALA A 26 -15.33 -17.79 -12.73
C ALA A 26 -16.08 -18.43 -13.93
N PRO A 27 -17.23 -19.08 -13.71
CA PRO A 27 -17.89 -19.31 -12.41
C PRO A 27 -17.44 -20.59 -11.69
N GLN A 28 -16.59 -21.43 -12.29
CA GLN A 28 -16.23 -22.76 -11.76
C GLN A 28 -15.61 -22.69 -10.37
N VAL A 29 -14.87 -21.63 -10.08
CA VAL A 29 -14.24 -21.40 -8.76
C VAL A 29 -15.26 -21.32 -7.62
N PHE A 30 -16.51 -20.94 -7.89
CA PHE A 30 -17.56 -20.89 -6.87
C PHE A 30 -18.09 -22.27 -6.44
N LEU A 31 -17.72 -23.33 -7.18
CA LEU A 31 -18.06 -24.72 -6.86
C LEU A 31 -17.01 -25.39 -5.96
N GLU A 32 -15.85 -24.76 -5.83
CA GLU A 32 -14.75 -25.27 -5.01
C GLU A 32 -15.12 -25.19 -3.52
N ARG A 33 -14.76 -26.25 -2.78
CA ARG A 33 -15.06 -26.36 -1.34
C ARG A 33 -13.83 -26.23 -0.45
N GLU A 34 -12.65 -26.21 -1.06
CA GLU A 34 -11.40 -26.06 -0.35
C GLU A 34 -11.22 -24.62 0.13
N THR A 35 -10.56 -24.46 1.29
CA THR A 35 -10.26 -23.15 1.84
C THR A 35 -9.05 -22.57 1.10
N PRO A 36 -9.18 -21.41 0.44
CA PRO A 36 -8.03 -20.79 -0.21
C PRO A 36 -7.04 -20.24 0.81
N GLN A 37 -5.76 -20.34 0.46
CA GLN A 37 -4.70 -19.61 1.12
C GLN A 37 -4.74 -18.15 0.66
N ILE A 38 -4.83 -17.24 1.63
CA ILE A 38 -4.78 -15.80 1.36
C ILE A 38 -3.33 -15.32 1.47
N ASN A 39 -2.89 -14.57 0.47
CA ASN A 39 -1.61 -13.89 0.47
C ASN A 39 -1.86 -12.38 0.35
N VAL A 40 -1.12 -11.59 1.13
CA VAL A 40 -1.26 -10.13 1.18
C VAL A 40 0.12 -9.52 0.99
N GLN A 41 0.25 -8.63 0.01
CA GLN A 41 1.43 -7.80 -0.19
C GLN A 41 1.06 -6.33 -0.04
N LEU A 42 1.97 -5.56 0.57
CA LEU A 42 1.86 -4.12 0.69
C LEU A 42 3.07 -3.46 0.07
N ARG A 43 2.84 -2.39 -0.70
CA ARG A 43 3.87 -1.54 -1.27
C ARG A 43 3.50 -0.09 -1.03
N THR A 44 4.46 0.68 -0.52
CA THR A 44 4.31 2.13 -0.35
C THR A 44 5.23 2.83 -1.33
N GLU A 45 4.71 3.83 -2.02
CA GLU A 45 5.48 4.70 -2.89
C GLU A 45 5.19 6.17 -2.54
N GLY A 46 6.21 7.01 -2.57
CA GLY A 46 6.09 8.44 -2.30
C GLY A 46 6.69 9.26 -3.43
N LYS A 47 5.96 10.28 -3.88
CA LYS A 47 6.36 11.16 -4.97
C LYS A 47 6.10 12.63 -4.61
N GLY A 48 7.10 13.49 -4.83
CA GLY A 48 6.90 14.94 -4.78
C GLY A 48 6.05 15.43 -5.96
N ILE A 49 5.03 16.23 -5.69
CA ILE A 49 4.22 16.91 -6.71
C ILE A 49 4.76 18.31 -6.97
N ASN A 50 4.83 19.12 -5.91
CA ASN A 50 5.24 20.54 -5.90
C ASN A 50 5.87 20.87 -4.53
N ASP A 51 6.30 22.12 -4.31
CA ASP A 51 6.91 22.55 -3.05
C ASP A 51 6.03 22.27 -1.81
N GLY A 52 6.48 21.26 -1.05
CA GLY A 52 5.82 20.79 0.16
C GLY A 52 4.52 20.03 -0.06
N LEU A 53 4.28 19.49 -1.26
CA LEU A 53 3.15 18.60 -1.56
C LEU A 53 3.67 17.25 -2.08
N PHE A 54 3.21 16.18 -1.46
CA PHE A 54 3.62 14.82 -1.76
C PHE A 54 2.39 13.93 -2.03
N GLU A 55 2.45 13.12 -3.08
CA GLU A 55 1.53 12.01 -3.30
C GLU A 55 2.14 10.76 -2.67
N ILE A 56 1.43 10.15 -1.72
CA ILE A 56 1.78 8.84 -1.18
C ILE A 56 0.75 7.84 -1.66
N VAL A 57 1.20 6.70 -2.17
CA VAL A 57 0.36 5.61 -2.64
C VAL A 57 0.68 4.36 -1.84
N LEU A 58 -0.33 3.84 -1.15
CA LEU A 58 -0.30 2.54 -0.50
C LEU A 58 -1.03 1.55 -1.40
N THR A 59 -0.28 0.65 -2.02
CA THR A 59 -0.83 -0.45 -2.83
C THR A 59 -0.95 -1.70 -1.97
N VAL A 60 -2.16 -2.26 -1.92
CA VAL A 60 -2.45 -3.53 -1.26
C VAL A 60 -2.91 -4.53 -2.30
N THR A 61 -2.15 -5.61 -2.43
CA THR A 61 -2.46 -6.73 -3.33
C THR A 61 -2.84 -7.93 -2.47
N VAL A 62 -4.02 -8.50 -2.74
CA VAL A 62 -4.54 -9.69 -2.06
C VAL A 62 -4.84 -10.75 -3.11
N SER A 63 -4.16 -11.89 -3.00
CA SER A 63 -4.46 -13.07 -3.81
C SER A 63 -5.02 -14.19 -2.93
N ALA A 64 -5.94 -14.95 -3.50
CA ALA A 64 -6.47 -16.16 -2.90
C ALA A 64 -6.19 -17.33 -3.84
N GLU A 65 -5.53 -18.37 -3.33
CA GLU A 65 -5.12 -19.53 -4.12
C GLU A 65 -5.55 -20.83 -3.44
N LEU A 66 -6.06 -21.78 -4.23
CA LEU A 66 -6.28 -23.16 -3.80
C LEU A 66 -5.00 -23.99 -3.98
N PRO A 67 -4.95 -25.22 -3.42
CA PRO A 67 -3.92 -26.19 -3.79
C PRO A 67 -3.77 -26.32 -5.31
N GLU A 68 -2.58 -26.70 -5.76
CA GLU A 68 -2.23 -26.77 -7.20
C GLU A 68 -2.21 -25.40 -7.92
N SER A 69 -2.06 -24.30 -7.16
CA SER A 69 -1.89 -22.92 -7.69
C SER A 69 -3.09 -22.40 -8.48
N LYS A 70 -4.29 -22.85 -8.14
CA LYS A 70 -5.52 -22.36 -8.77
C LYS A 70 -5.97 -21.05 -8.11
N THR A 71 -5.83 -19.94 -8.82
CA THR A 71 -6.24 -18.62 -8.33
C THR A 71 -7.77 -18.51 -8.22
N VAL A 72 -8.24 -18.15 -7.03
CA VAL A 72 -9.64 -17.87 -6.74
C VAL A 72 -9.98 -16.44 -7.13
N PHE A 73 -9.23 -15.48 -6.60
CA PHE A 73 -9.32 -14.08 -6.99
C PHE A 73 -7.97 -13.38 -6.79
N LEU A 74 -7.84 -12.24 -7.46
CA LEU A 74 -6.78 -11.26 -7.27
C LEU A 74 -7.43 -9.88 -7.11
N VAL A 75 -7.12 -9.19 -6.02
CA VAL A 75 -7.56 -7.82 -5.77
C VAL A 75 -6.34 -6.96 -5.55
N GLU A 76 -6.28 -5.84 -6.26
CA GLU A 76 -5.26 -4.80 -6.04
C GLU A 76 -5.96 -3.47 -5.81
N VAL A 77 -5.56 -2.77 -4.75
CA VAL A 77 -6.07 -1.42 -4.44
C VAL A 77 -4.88 -0.51 -4.22
N ALA A 78 -4.75 0.52 -5.05
CA ALA A 78 -3.82 1.63 -4.84
C ALA A 78 -4.55 2.79 -4.16
N GLN A 79 -4.46 2.85 -2.84
CA GLN A 79 -5.00 3.93 -2.04
C GLN A 79 -4.00 5.08 -1.99
N ALA A 80 -4.38 6.24 -2.52
CA ALA A 80 -3.51 7.41 -2.58
C ALA A 80 -3.97 8.51 -1.62
N GLY A 81 -3.02 9.33 -1.21
CA GLY A 81 -3.27 10.60 -0.54
C GLY A 81 -2.29 11.67 -0.97
N VAL A 82 -2.78 12.91 -1.03
CA VAL A 82 -1.97 14.11 -1.21
C VAL A 82 -1.81 14.77 0.15
N PHE A 83 -0.56 14.96 0.55
CA PHE A 83 -0.19 15.48 1.85
C PHE A 83 0.63 16.75 1.67
N GLN A 84 0.31 17.78 2.44
CA GLN A 84 1.18 18.94 2.58
C GLN A 84 2.18 18.67 3.70
N ILE A 85 3.46 18.69 3.36
CA ILE A 85 4.57 18.45 4.29
C ILE A 85 5.58 19.58 4.12
N ARG A 86 5.69 20.48 5.10
CA ARG A 86 6.61 21.63 5.07
C ARG A 86 7.35 21.77 6.38
N ASN A 87 8.55 22.32 6.30
CA ASN A 87 9.40 22.64 7.46
C ASN A 87 9.66 21.42 8.37
N ILE A 88 9.63 20.21 7.80
CA ILE A 88 10.07 18.99 8.47
C ILE A 88 11.56 18.79 8.16
N PRO A 89 12.40 18.42 9.15
CA PRO A 89 13.78 18.05 8.90
C PRO A 89 13.89 16.98 7.82
N GLN A 90 14.91 17.06 6.98
CA GLN A 90 15.06 16.12 5.86
C GLN A 90 15.19 14.66 6.33
N GLU A 91 15.76 14.44 7.52
CA GLU A 91 15.86 13.13 8.18
C GLU A 91 14.52 12.53 8.59
N ASP A 92 13.51 13.37 8.85
CA ASP A 92 12.18 12.96 9.29
C ASP A 92 11.17 12.86 8.14
N LEU A 93 11.49 13.46 6.98
CA LEU A 93 10.59 13.49 5.82
C LEU A 93 10.27 12.08 5.31
N GLU A 94 11.29 11.24 5.13
CA GLU A 94 11.12 9.88 4.63
C GLU A 94 10.30 8.99 5.60
N PRO A 95 10.60 8.94 6.92
CA PRO A 95 9.73 8.27 7.89
C PRO A 95 8.27 8.76 7.86
N VAL A 96 8.03 10.06 7.75
CA VAL A 96 6.66 10.60 7.63
C VAL A 96 5.97 10.06 6.38
N MET A 97 6.66 10.03 5.24
CA MET A 97 6.12 9.54 3.97
C MET A 97 5.92 8.02 3.93
N MET A 98 6.81 7.24 4.56
CA MET A 98 6.83 5.78 4.48
C MET A 98 6.12 5.07 5.64
N VAL A 99 5.88 5.76 6.75
CA VAL A 99 5.20 5.22 7.93
C VAL A 99 3.97 6.03 8.28
N GLY A 100 4.11 7.35 8.43
CA GLY A 100 3.01 8.22 8.85
C GLY A 100 1.85 8.24 7.85
N CYS A 101 2.15 8.52 6.57
CA CYS A 101 1.13 8.58 5.53
C CYS A 101 0.46 7.22 5.27
N PRO A 102 1.17 6.08 5.14
CA PRO A 102 0.53 4.78 4.94
C PRO A 102 -0.36 4.35 6.11
N ASN A 103 -0.01 4.69 7.36
CA ASN A 103 -0.89 4.47 8.51
C ASN A 103 -2.24 5.18 8.36
N ILE A 104 -2.25 6.39 7.78
CA ILE A 104 -3.48 7.15 7.50
C ILE A 104 -4.26 6.50 6.34
N LEU A 105 -3.57 6.00 5.31
CA LEU A 105 -4.19 5.41 4.13
C LEU A 105 -4.73 3.99 4.36
N PHE A 106 -4.09 3.22 5.24
CA PHE A 106 -4.36 1.79 5.43
C PHE A 106 -5.81 1.45 5.78
N PRO A 107 -6.52 2.18 6.67
CA PRO A 107 -7.93 1.90 6.94
C PRO A 107 -8.83 2.01 5.70
N TYR A 108 -8.55 2.95 4.80
CA TYR A 108 -9.30 3.12 3.54
C TYR A 108 -8.98 2.00 2.56
N ALA A 109 -7.70 1.65 2.40
CA ALA A 109 -7.28 0.52 1.57
C ALA A 109 -7.89 -0.80 2.06
N ARG A 110 -7.90 -1.01 3.38
CA ARG A 110 -8.47 -2.20 4.03
C ARG A 110 -9.97 -2.33 3.77
N GLU A 111 -10.72 -1.23 3.84
CA GLU A 111 -12.15 -1.23 3.55
C GLU A 111 -12.41 -1.51 2.07
N ALA A 112 -11.70 -0.81 1.16
CA ALA A 112 -11.84 -0.98 -0.28
C ALA A 112 -11.53 -2.41 -0.75
N VAL A 113 -10.49 -3.05 -0.20
CA VAL A 113 -10.16 -4.47 -0.46
C VAL A 113 -11.30 -5.37 -0.01
N SER A 114 -11.83 -5.16 1.20
CA SER A 114 -12.91 -5.96 1.75
C SER A 114 -14.21 -5.81 0.92
N ASP A 115 -14.53 -4.59 0.48
CA ASP A 115 -15.68 -4.32 -0.40
C ASP A 115 -15.50 -4.98 -1.77
N ALA A 116 -14.33 -4.86 -2.40
CA ALA A 116 -14.04 -5.48 -3.69
C ALA A 116 -14.19 -7.02 -3.64
N ILE A 117 -13.65 -7.68 -2.62
CA ILE A 117 -13.78 -9.13 -2.43
C ILE A 117 -15.23 -9.53 -2.20
N THR A 118 -15.99 -8.73 -1.45
CA THR A 118 -17.41 -8.97 -1.23
C THR A 118 -18.21 -8.86 -2.54
N ARG A 119 -17.91 -7.85 -3.37
CA ARG A 119 -18.52 -7.68 -4.71
C ARG A 119 -18.18 -8.82 -5.66
N ALA A 120 -17.03 -9.46 -5.49
CA ALA A 120 -16.64 -10.66 -6.22
C ALA A 120 -17.43 -11.92 -5.82
N GLY A 121 -18.27 -11.84 -4.78
CA GLY A 121 -19.09 -12.95 -4.29
C GLY A 121 -18.40 -13.85 -3.27
N PHE A 122 -17.25 -13.44 -2.73
CA PHE A 122 -16.51 -14.19 -1.72
C PHE A 122 -16.75 -13.64 -0.30
N GLN A 123 -16.34 -14.41 0.71
CA GLN A 123 -16.33 -13.90 2.08
C GLN A 123 -15.35 -12.73 2.21
N PRO A 124 -15.71 -11.66 2.94
CA PRO A 124 -14.84 -10.50 3.10
C PRO A 124 -13.51 -10.89 3.75
N VAL A 125 -12.39 -10.46 3.16
CA VAL A 125 -11.07 -10.59 3.79
C VAL A 125 -10.78 -9.33 4.57
N VAL A 126 -10.65 -9.47 5.89
CA VAL A 126 -10.34 -8.37 6.78
C VAL A 126 -8.83 -8.37 7.06
N LEU A 127 -8.12 -7.39 6.51
CA LEU A 127 -6.68 -7.25 6.71
C LEU A 127 -6.35 -7.04 8.19
N ALA A 128 -5.34 -7.76 8.69
CA ALA A 128 -4.80 -7.54 10.03
C ALA A 128 -4.13 -6.16 10.13
N PRO A 129 -4.08 -5.53 11.32
CA PRO A 129 -3.28 -4.33 11.52
C PRO A 129 -1.82 -4.54 11.08
N VAL A 130 -1.27 -3.55 10.39
CA VAL A 130 0.10 -3.58 9.86
C VAL A 130 0.98 -2.64 10.68
N ASN A 131 2.20 -3.08 10.98
CA ASN A 131 3.23 -2.24 11.58
C ASN A 131 4.13 -1.66 10.47
N PHE A 132 3.85 -0.43 10.05
CA PHE A 132 4.61 0.23 8.99
C PHE A 132 6.04 0.61 9.39
N ASP A 133 6.31 0.84 10.68
CA ASP A 133 7.68 1.06 11.18
C ASP A 133 8.56 -0.16 10.90
N ALA A 134 8.05 -1.36 11.19
CA ALA A 134 8.77 -2.61 10.93
C ALA A 134 9.00 -2.85 9.44
N LEU A 135 7.99 -2.57 8.60
CA LEU A 135 8.11 -2.68 7.14
C LEU A 135 9.16 -1.70 6.58
N TYR A 136 9.17 -0.47 7.07
CA TYR A 136 10.15 0.54 6.68
C TYR A 136 11.57 0.13 7.08
N GLN A 137 11.76 -0.38 8.29
CA GLN A 137 13.06 -0.91 8.74
C GLN A 137 13.53 -2.06 7.86
N GLN A 138 12.65 -3.02 7.55
CA GLN A 138 12.97 -4.15 6.68
C GLN A 138 13.36 -3.70 5.26
N GLN A 139 12.65 -2.72 4.68
CA GLN A 139 13.01 -2.17 3.36
C GLN A 139 14.38 -1.48 3.38
N ARG A 140 14.70 -0.72 4.44
CA ARG A 140 16.02 -0.07 4.59
C ARG A 140 17.16 -1.08 4.72
N GLU A 141 16.95 -2.16 5.48
CA GLU A 141 17.94 -3.23 5.62
C GLU A 141 18.19 -3.95 4.30
N GLN A 142 17.12 -4.20 3.52
CA GLN A 142 17.23 -4.81 2.19
C GLN A 142 17.94 -3.88 1.19
N ALA A 143 17.67 -2.57 1.23
CA ALA A 143 18.36 -1.59 0.39
C ALA A 143 19.85 -1.46 0.75
N ALA A 144 20.20 -1.56 2.04
CA ALA A 144 21.59 -1.58 2.50
C ALA A 144 22.33 -2.87 2.12
N ALA A 145 21.61 -3.98 1.96
CA ALA A 145 22.17 -5.28 1.55
C ALA A 145 22.36 -5.44 0.03
N GLN A 146 21.90 -4.49 -0.80
CA GLN A 146 22.16 -4.46 -2.25
C GLN A 146 23.04 -3.26 -2.68
N PRO A 147 24.35 -3.26 -2.40
CA PRO A 147 25.26 -2.28 -2.98
C PRO A 147 25.75 -2.72 -4.37
N GLY A 148 25.24 -2.07 -5.42
CA GLY A 148 25.97 -1.83 -6.68
C GLY A 148 26.01 -2.92 -7.75
N GLU A 149 25.13 -2.81 -8.75
CA GLU A 149 25.52 -3.02 -10.15
C GLU A 149 25.38 -1.68 -10.88
N VAL A 150 26.52 -1.06 -11.18
CA VAL A 150 26.63 0.01 -12.16
C VAL A 150 26.94 -0.70 -13.48
N PRO A 151 26.01 -0.82 -14.45
CA PRO A 151 26.42 -1.17 -15.79
C PRO A 151 27.12 0.07 -16.36
N VAL A 152 28.44 0.02 -16.40
CA VAL A 152 29.23 0.87 -17.29
C VAL A 152 28.86 0.49 -18.71
N GLN A 153 28.27 1.42 -19.45
CA GLN A 153 28.39 1.45 -20.90
C GLN A 153 28.45 2.90 -21.37
#